data_AF-A0A930MZX9-F1
#
_entry.id   AF-A0A930MZX9-F1
#
_cell.length_a   1.000
_cell.length_b   1.000
_cell.length_c   1.000
_cell.angle_alpha   90.00
_cell.angle_beta   90.00
_cell.angle_gamma   90.00
#
_symmetry.space_group_name_H-M   'P 1'
#
loop_
_entity.id
_entity.type
_entity.pdbx_description
1 polymer ?
#
loop_
_entity_poly.entity_id
_entity_poly.type
_entity_poly.pdbx_seq_one_letter_code
_entity_poly.pdbx_strand_id
1 'polypeptide(L)'
;MKKQVLFSLVFALVATIWTTTVRAQTQYELWVAGTQVTSENCNDLSVIEGVSGTVVYDNNTKTLTLDNATISSAAEGDRNGSGAGIFNKLRGLNIQLVGNNTITSERFVGVWNYYASITFTGDGKLTVKGTTTSGDKAYKAGILNQGDIVVSNCTLEASGGVYGLACGGWKFDHCTVRAKGGGSGDDKYAGSLSIVSSYQFDGCAITAPKGTYWEYMKNDEWSGYYFLFGEDKKAITDWVTIEPIDDYNLWIAGKKVNFANCNDLSVIEGVSGKVMYNDNTKTLTLNNASISTTIEDDRYGRGSGIFNQIEGLVINLIGNNTITAKNGMGVWNFKDLTFTGEGKLTVTGSTTSNEKAFQRGIFNYGSITVSGCTLEAIGGVHGLLSGFWTFDHCTVRAKGGGSSEEEYAGSISWLWDSKPELNGCEIVAPAGAYWKEFQSDNKSYYYVCGADNKIVTDWVTIAPTPNAIDTPTADTIAKQGIYSLSGVRLQGELNNLPKGVYIVNGRKAVKK
;
A
#
# COMPACT_ATOMS: atom_id res chain seq x y z
N MET A 1 -5.21 18.13 107.28
CA MET A 1 -5.11 19.00 106.09
C MET A 1 -4.40 18.23 104.97
N LYS A 2 -5.03 18.15 103.77
CA LYS A 2 -4.54 18.02 102.36
C LYS A 2 -3.05 17.63 102.14
N LYS A 3 -2.58 16.89 101.12
CA LYS A 3 -3.06 16.11 99.95
C LYS A 3 -1.78 15.51 99.27
N GLN A 4 -1.92 14.40 98.52
CA GLN A 4 -1.21 14.02 97.25
C GLN A 4 0.32 13.80 97.26
N VAL A 5 0.90 12.60 97.01
CA VAL A 5 1.07 11.80 95.76
C VAL A 5 1.98 12.43 94.69
N LEU A 6 3.15 11.81 94.40
CA LEU A 6 3.79 11.67 93.07
C LEU A 6 4.95 10.65 93.12
N PHE A 7 4.80 9.44 92.58
CA PHE A 7 5.42 8.90 91.35
C PHE A 7 6.92 9.17 91.11
N SER A 8 7.73 8.11 91.19
CA SER A 8 8.94 7.92 90.37
C SER A 8 9.24 6.44 90.27
N LEU A 9 8.74 5.80 89.21
CA LEU A 9 9.09 4.44 88.82
C LEU A 9 9.94 4.53 87.55
N VAL A 10 11.10 3.90 87.67
CA VAL A 10 12.26 3.91 86.78
C VAL A 10 11.92 3.37 85.39
N PHE A 11 12.40 4.08 84.37
CA PHE A 11 12.41 3.66 82.97
C PHE A 11 13.18 2.33 82.80
N ALA A 12 12.49 1.27 82.37
CA ALA A 12 13.11 0.07 81.82
C ALA A 12 13.05 0.12 80.28
N LEU A 13 14.25 0.11 79.71
CA LEU A 13 14.60 0.04 78.30
C LEU A 13 14.02 -1.22 77.62
N VAL A 14 13.16 -1.04 76.61
CA VAL A 14 13.01 -2.01 75.51
C VAL A 14 12.90 -1.21 74.21
N ALA A 15 14.02 -1.11 73.50
CA ALA A 15 14.07 -0.62 72.13
C ALA A 15 13.55 -1.72 71.19
N THR A 16 12.29 -1.64 70.77
CA THR A 16 11.83 -2.31 69.55
C THR A 16 11.99 -1.37 68.39
N ILE A 17 13.20 -1.31 67.84
CA ILE A 17 13.42 -0.79 66.49
C ILE A 17 12.81 -1.84 65.56
N TRP A 18 11.59 -1.61 65.07
CA TRP A 18 11.13 -2.27 63.86
C TRP A 18 12.02 -1.77 62.72
N THR A 19 13.04 -2.55 62.38
CA THR A 19 13.72 -2.42 61.10
C THR A 19 12.75 -2.89 60.03
N THR A 20 11.80 -2.04 59.63
CA THR A 20 11.18 -2.19 58.32
C THR A 20 12.31 -2.03 57.32
N THR A 21 12.73 -3.14 56.74
CA THR A 21 13.61 -3.13 55.57
C THR A 21 12.83 -2.38 54.50
N VAL A 22 13.14 -1.10 54.31
CA VAL A 22 12.64 -0.32 53.18
C VAL A 22 13.23 -1.00 51.95
N ARG A 23 12.45 -1.85 51.28
CA ARG A 23 12.85 -2.38 49.97
C ARG A 23 12.91 -1.19 49.03
N ALA A 24 14.05 -1.01 48.36
CA ALA A 24 14.16 0.00 47.32
C ALA A 24 13.09 -0.29 46.26
N GLN A 25 12.14 0.63 46.11
CA GLN A 25 11.06 0.51 45.14
C GLN A 25 11.65 0.75 43.75
N THR A 26 11.50 -0.21 42.85
CA THR A 26 11.96 -0.02 41.47
C THR A 26 11.01 0.94 40.77
N GLN A 27 11.54 2.05 40.27
CA GLN A 27 10.79 3.01 39.46
C GLN A 27 10.98 2.69 37.98
N TYR A 28 9.88 2.69 37.22
CA TYR A 28 9.91 2.47 35.79
C TYR A 28 9.80 3.82 35.06
N GLU A 29 10.38 3.90 33.86
CA GLU A 29 10.32 5.08 32.99
C GLU A 29 8.97 5.19 32.26
N LEU A 30 7.90 4.98 33.00
CA LEU A 30 6.50 4.98 32.56
C LEU A 30 5.65 5.70 33.61
N TRP A 31 4.78 6.59 33.16
CA TRP A 31 3.81 7.29 33.99
C TRP A 31 2.41 7.11 33.42
N VAL A 32 1.44 6.90 34.30
CA VAL A 32 0.01 6.77 34.00
C VAL A 32 -0.74 7.78 34.86
N ALA A 33 -1.54 8.65 34.22
CA ALA A 33 -2.24 9.76 34.88
C ALA A 33 -1.34 10.55 35.84
N GLY A 34 -0.13 10.89 35.39
CA GLY A 34 0.87 11.65 36.17
C GLY A 34 1.59 10.86 37.28
N THR A 35 1.17 9.64 37.61
CA THR A 35 1.82 8.81 38.62
C THR A 35 2.85 7.88 37.99
N GLN A 36 4.06 7.84 38.54
CA GLN A 36 5.11 6.95 38.06
C GLN A 36 4.77 5.49 38.39
N VAL A 37 4.94 4.61 37.41
CA VAL A 37 4.77 3.17 37.61
C VAL A 37 5.99 2.63 38.36
N THR A 38 5.74 1.81 39.36
CA THR A 38 6.77 1.22 40.23
C THR A 38 6.49 -0.27 40.47
N SER A 39 7.44 -0.99 41.05
CA SER A 39 7.26 -2.39 41.45
C SER A 39 6.14 -2.61 42.48
N GLU A 40 5.60 -1.55 43.08
CA GLU A 40 4.51 -1.63 44.07
C GLU A 40 3.13 -1.49 43.43
N ASN A 41 2.97 -0.60 42.44
CA ASN A 41 1.68 -0.34 41.78
C ASN A 41 1.53 -1.05 40.43
N CYS A 42 2.58 -1.65 39.86
CA CYS A 42 2.54 -2.18 38.50
C CYS A 42 1.51 -3.31 38.30
N ASN A 43 1.18 -4.06 39.36
CA ASN A 43 0.20 -5.15 39.26
C ASN A 43 -1.27 -4.67 39.33
N ASP A 44 -1.51 -3.43 39.72
CA ASP A 44 -2.83 -2.82 39.74
C ASP A 44 -2.71 -1.28 39.72
N LEU A 45 -2.81 -0.70 38.52
CA LEU A 45 -2.74 0.75 38.33
C LEU A 45 -4.09 1.43 38.51
N SER A 46 -5.18 0.68 38.77
CA SER A 46 -6.50 1.26 39.09
C SER A 46 -6.52 2.00 40.43
N VAL A 47 -5.50 1.82 41.26
CA VAL A 47 -5.28 2.59 42.50
C VAL A 47 -4.92 4.07 42.23
N ILE A 48 -4.53 4.41 41.00
CA ILE A 48 -4.19 5.78 40.61
C ILE A 48 -5.48 6.55 40.32
N GLU A 49 -5.60 7.75 40.87
CA GLU A 49 -6.74 8.64 40.61
C GLU A 49 -6.90 8.89 39.10
N GLY A 50 -8.14 8.76 38.61
CA GLY A 50 -8.45 8.90 37.18
C GLY A 50 -8.25 7.62 36.36
N VAL A 51 -7.81 6.51 36.97
CA VAL A 51 -7.68 5.21 36.31
C VAL A 51 -8.82 4.27 36.73
N SER A 52 -9.42 3.57 35.76
CA SER A 52 -10.44 2.54 35.98
C SER A 52 -10.36 1.46 34.90
N GLY A 53 -11.09 0.35 35.11
CA GLY A 53 -10.90 -0.89 34.33
C GLY A 53 -9.63 -1.62 34.75
N THR A 54 -9.14 -2.54 33.93
CA THR A 54 -7.92 -3.29 34.24
C THR A 54 -6.71 -2.65 33.55
N VAL A 55 -5.80 -2.13 34.37
CA VAL A 55 -4.55 -1.51 33.92
C VAL A 55 -3.39 -2.12 34.71
N VAL A 56 -2.54 -2.88 34.01
CA VAL A 56 -1.46 -3.66 34.64
C VAL A 56 -0.20 -3.54 33.79
N TYR A 57 0.95 -3.33 34.44
CA TYR A 57 2.26 -3.29 33.82
C TYR A 57 3.13 -4.47 34.27
N ASP A 58 3.58 -5.26 33.31
CA ASP A 58 4.59 -6.30 33.50
C ASP A 58 5.95 -5.82 32.99
N ASN A 59 6.90 -5.64 33.91
CA ASN A 59 8.25 -5.19 33.58
C ASN A 59 9.10 -6.24 32.82
N ASN A 60 8.83 -7.54 32.99
CA ASN A 60 9.61 -8.59 32.32
C ASN A 60 9.36 -8.58 30.81
N THR A 61 8.11 -8.36 30.41
CA THR A 61 7.69 -8.26 29.01
C THR A 61 7.61 -6.81 28.51
N LYS A 62 7.74 -5.83 29.43
CA LYS A 62 7.48 -4.40 29.19
C LYS A 62 6.09 -4.15 28.64
N THR A 63 5.10 -4.90 29.12
CA THR A 63 3.72 -4.83 28.61
C THR A 63 2.82 -4.08 29.58
N LEU A 64 2.21 -2.99 29.13
CA LEU A 64 1.06 -2.34 29.77
C LEU A 64 -0.22 -2.89 29.14
N THR A 65 -0.98 -3.68 29.89
CA THR A 65 -2.28 -4.20 29.46
C THR A 65 -3.38 -3.22 29.84
N LEU A 66 -4.19 -2.84 28.85
CA LEU A 66 -5.40 -2.05 29.01
C LEU A 66 -6.59 -2.92 28.61
N ASP A 67 -7.39 -3.34 29.59
CA ASP A 67 -8.62 -4.10 29.37
C ASP A 67 -9.83 -3.32 29.88
N ASN A 68 -10.64 -2.83 28.93
CA ASN A 68 -11.78 -1.94 29.18
C ASN A 68 -11.41 -0.77 30.11
N ALA A 69 -10.20 -0.24 29.92
CA ALA A 69 -9.60 0.76 30.80
C ALA A 69 -10.01 2.19 30.43
N THR A 70 -10.13 3.04 31.44
CA THR A 70 -10.19 4.50 31.26
C THR A 70 -9.10 5.16 32.09
N ILE A 71 -8.27 5.97 31.45
CA ILE A 71 -7.21 6.77 32.08
C ILE A 71 -7.53 8.25 31.80
N SER A 72 -7.73 9.03 32.86
CA SER A 72 -8.06 10.45 32.77
C SER A 72 -7.07 11.28 33.57
N SER A 73 -6.56 12.36 32.96
CA SER A 73 -5.72 13.35 33.64
C SER A 73 -6.27 14.76 33.44
N ALA A 74 -6.47 15.47 34.54
CA ALA A 74 -6.86 16.88 34.56
C ALA A 74 -5.68 17.81 34.92
N ALA A 75 -4.48 17.26 35.12
CA ALA A 75 -3.31 18.02 35.53
C ALA A 75 -2.72 18.83 34.37
N GLU A 76 -2.19 20.01 34.69
CA GLU A 76 -1.30 20.74 33.79
C GLU A 76 -0.03 19.91 33.57
N GLY A 77 0.48 19.90 32.34
CA GLY A 77 1.73 19.20 32.05
C GLY A 77 2.97 20.04 32.36
N ASP A 78 4.04 19.33 32.69
CA ASP A 78 5.40 19.87 32.72
C ASP A 78 6.29 19.14 31.72
N ARG A 79 7.60 19.46 31.72
CA ARG A 79 8.60 18.81 30.86
C ARG A 79 8.84 17.33 31.18
N ASN A 80 8.27 16.82 32.27
CA ASN A 80 8.30 15.42 32.68
C ASN A 80 6.98 14.71 32.39
N GLY A 81 6.05 15.33 31.65
CA GLY A 81 4.84 14.69 31.15
C GLY A 81 3.77 14.41 32.21
N SER A 82 3.82 15.09 33.37
CA SER A 82 2.89 14.86 34.49
C SER A 82 1.40 15.05 34.15
N GLY A 83 1.08 15.88 33.15
CA GLY A 83 -0.28 16.08 32.65
C GLY A 83 -0.74 15.06 31.60
N ALA A 84 0.15 14.22 31.09
CA ALA A 84 -0.21 13.25 30.06
C ALA A 84 -1.03 12.09 30.64
N GLY A 85 -1.90 11.51 29.82
CA GLY A 85 -2.58 10.27 30.18
C GLY A 85 -1.59 9.11 30.32
N ILE A 86 -0.69 8.99 29.33
CA ILE A 86 0.50 8.13 29.40
C ILE A 86 1.72 8.94 28.99
N PHE A 87 2.79 8.87 29.79
CA PHE A 87 4.11 9.37 29.41
C PHE A 87 5.13 8.25 29.46
N ASN A 88 5.79 8.00 28.32
CA ASN A 88 6.73 6.92 28.14
C ASN A 88 8.14 7.43 27.85
N LYS A 89 9.11 6.92 28.60
CA LYS A 89 10.55 7.00 28.33
C LYS A 89 11.19 5.61 28.18
N LEU A 90 10.43 4.55 28.46
CA LEU A 90 10.87 3.16 28.39
C LEU A 90 11.02 2.71 26.92
N ARG A 91 12.19 2.14 26.58
CA ARG A 91 12.39 1.50 25.28
C ARG A 91 11.65 0.17 25.19
N GLY A 92 10.85 0.01 24.13
CA GLY A 92 10.14 -1.23 23.81
C GLY A 92 8.90 -1.45 24.66
N LEU A 93 8.17 -0.39 25.01
CA LEU A 93 6.89 -0.52 25.69
C LEU A 93 5.88 -1.18 24.75
N ASN A 94 5.27 -2.28 25.19
CA ASN A 94 4.13 -2.89 24.52
C ASN A 94 2.83 -2.46 25.22
N ILE A 95 1.89 -1.86 24.51
CA ILE A 95 0.57 -1.51 25.03
C ILE A 95 -0.43 -2.49 24.42
N GLN A 96 -0.82 -3.48 25.22
CA GLN A 96 -1.75 -4.54 24.85
C GLN A 96 -3.18 -4.08 25.11
N LEU A 97 -3.99 -4.00 24.06
CA LEU A 97 -5.37 -3.53 24.10
C LEU A 97 -6.33 -4.73 24.10
N VAL A 98 -7.23 -4.72 25.08
CA VAL A 98 -8.36 -5.65 25.19
C VAL A 98 -9.63 -4.84 25.43
N GLY A 99 -10.73 -5.20 24.76
CA GLY A 99 -11.99 -4.45 24.88
C GLY A 99 -11.87 -3.00 24.40
N ASN A 100 -12.60 -2.09 25.04
CA ASN A 100 -12.65 -0.68 24.67
C ASN A 100 -11.95 0.21 25.70
N ASN A 101 -10.84 0.82 25.30
CA ASN A 101 -9.99 1.62 26.18
C ASN A 101 -10.05 3.10 25.82
N THR A 102 -9.95 3.96 26.82
CA THR A 102 -9.97 5.43 26.64
C THR A 102 -8.85 6.09 27.45
N ILE A 103 -8.12 7.00 26.81
CA ILE A 103 -7.17 7.91 27.45
C ILE A 103 -7.62 9.35 27.17
N THR A 104 -7.81 10.14 28.22
CA THR A 104 -8.15 11.56 28.11
C THR A 104 -7.18 12.39 28.93
N SER A 105 -6.53 13.38 28.30
CA SER A 105 -5.83 14.45 29.00
C SER A 105 -6.53 15.77 28.69
N GLU A 106 -7.09 16.41 29.72
CA GLU A 106 -7.88 17.62 29.55
C GLU A 106 -7.02 18.85 29.22
N ARG A 107 -5.81 18.90 29.79
CA ARG A 107 -4.93 20.08 29.76
C ARG A 107 -3.58 19.83 29.11
N PHE A 108 -3.31 18.59 28.67
CA PHE A 108 -2.04 18.21 28.05
C PHE A 108 -2.21 17.16 26.94
N VAL A 109 -1.11 16.52 26.52
CA VAL A 109 -1.09 15.47 25.50
C VAL A 109 -1.79 14.20 25.99
N GLY A 110 -2.54 13.52 25.14
CA GLY A 110 -3.14 12.22 25.49
C GLY A 110 -2.08 11.16 25.81
N VAL A 111 -1.21 10.86 24.84
CA VAL A 111 -0.05 9.98 25.01
C VAL A 111 1.22 10.68 24.52
N TRP A 112 2.27 10.68 25.35
CA TRP A 112 3.56 11.25 24.98
C TRP A 112 4.67 10.19 25.05
N ASN A 113 5.26 9.86 23.91
CA ASN A 113 6.42 8.99 23.77
C ASN A 113 7.70 9.83 23.61
N TYR A 114 8.59 9.81 24.60
CA TYR A 114 9.77 10.67 24.67
C TYR A 114 11.05 9.90 24.34
N TYR A 115 11.54 10.04 23.10
CA TYR A 115 12.76 9.40 22.59
C TYR A 115 12.86 7.88 22.87
N ALA A 116 11.72 7.22 22.82
CA ALA A 116 11.55 5.81 23.15
C ALA A 116 10.69 5.10 22.09
N SER A 117 10.26 3.85 22.36
CA SER A 117 9.42 3.10 21.42
C SER A 117 8.19 2.51 22.09
N ILE A 118 7.06 2.59 21.37
CA ILE A 118 5.78 1.99 21.76
C ILE A 118 5.29 1.08 20.64
N THR A 119 4.78 -0.09 21.01
CA THR A 119 3.93 -0.92 20.14
C THR A 119 2.52 -0.96 20.72
N PHE A 120 1.52 -0.47 19.99
CA PHE A 120 0.11 -0.72 20.28
C PHE A 120 -0.32 -2.01 19.58
N THR A 121 -0.90 -2.95 20.32
CA THR A 121 -1.30 -4.26 19.79
C THR A 121 -2.54 -4.82 20.49
N GLY A 122 -3.07 -5.92 19.97
CA GLY A 122 -4.22 -6.63 20.53
C GLY A 122 -5.55 -6.29 19.88
N ASP A 123 -6.51 -7.19 20.04
CA ASP A 123 -7.82 -7.12 19.36
C ASP A 123 -8.73 -5.99 19.88
N GLY A 124 -8.26 -5.18 20.84
CA GLY A 124 -9.00 -4.07 21.43
C GLY A 124 -8.94 -2.75 20.64
N LYS A 125 -9.76 -1.81 21.10
CA LYS A 125 -9.77 -0.41 20.65
C LYS A 125 -9.16 0.49 21.72
N LEU A 126 -8.36 1.48 21.31
CA LEU A 126 -7.94 2.60 22.13
C LEU A 126 -8.43 3.92 21.54
N THR A 127 -9.10 4.74 22.35
CA THR A 127 -9.46 6.13 22.03
C THR A 127 -8.61 7.08 22.85
N VAL A 128 -7.84 7.96 22.21
CA VAL A 128 -6.96 8.95 22.83
C VAL A 128 -7.48 10.36 22.53
N LYS A 129 -7.68 11.16 23.58
CA LYS A 129 -8.08 12.56 23.48
C LYS A 129 -7.08 13.44 24.23
N GLY A 130 -6.29 14.17 23.46
CA GLY A 130 -5.44 15.24 23.98
C GLY A 130 -6.18 16.57 24.07
N THR A 131 -5.59 17.51 24.78
CA THR A 131 -6.16 18.84 25.01
C THR A 131 -6.35 19.64 23.72
N THR A 132 -7.31 20.56 23.77
CA THR A 132 -7.52 21.59 22.75
C THR A 132 -7.08 22.98 23.21
N THR A 133 -6.75 23.15 24.49
CA THR A 133 -6.64 24.47 25.15
C THR A 133 -5.27 24.81 25.71
N SER A 134 -4.27 23.92 25.64
CA SER A 134 -2.91 24.21 26.15
C SER A 134 -2.31 25.51 25.58
N GLY A 135 -1.42 26.16 26.33
CA GLY A 135 -0.71 27.35 25.83
C GLY A 135 0.30 27.03 24.72
N ASP A 136 0.87 25.83 24.72
CA ASP A 136 1.84 25.38 23.73
C ASP A 136 1.16 24.49 22.68
N LYS A 137 1.34 24.83 21.39
CA LYS A 137 0.76 24.08 20.28
C LYS A 137 1.28 22.64 20.21
N ALA A 138 2.53 22.37 20.62
CA ALA A 138 3.11 21.03 20.59
C ALA A 138 2.38 20.07 21.54
N TYR A 139 1.79 20.60 22.62
CA TYR A 139 1.07 19.81 23.61
C TYR A 139 -0.42 19.61 23.28
N LYS A 140 -0.95 20.23 22.22
CA LYS A 140 -2.32 20.03 21.71
C LYS A 140 -2.39 18.82 20.77
N ALA A 141 -1.85 17.69 21.20
CA ALA A 141 -1.76 16.47 20.40
C ALA A 141 -2.53 15.32 21.04
N GLY A 142 -3.18 14.49 20.22
CA GLY A 142 -3.68 13.19 20.67
C GLY A 142 -2.51 12.31 21.12
N ILE A 143 -1.57 12.09 20.19
CA ILE A 143 -0.31 11.39 20.46
C ILE A 143 0.87 12.23 19.99
N LEU A 144 1.80 12.52 20.90
CA LEU A 144 3.07 13.17 20.61
C LEU A 144 4.19 12.13 20.66
N ASN A 145 4.87 11.91 19.53
CA ASN A 145 5.90 10.90 19.39
C ASN A 145 7.28 11.50 19.07
N GLN A 146 8.27 11.28 19.91
CA GLN A 146 9.66 11.70 19.69
C GLN A 146 10.61 10.52 19.50
N GLY A 147 10.08 9.32 19.22
CA GLY A 147 10.82 8.13 18.83
C GLY A 147 10.04 7.33 17.80
N ASP A 148 9.83 6.04 18.03
CA ASP A 148 9.16 5.14 17.07
C ASP A 148 7.87 4.54 17.66
N ILE A 149 6.78 4.58 16.91
CA ILE A 149 5.52 3.93 17.26
C ILE A 149 5.13 2.92 16.20
N VAL A 150 4.75 1.73 16.63
CA VAL A 150 4.10 0.70 15.81
C VAL A 150 2.66 0.57 16.27
N VAL A 151 1.71 0.62 15.35
CA VAL A 151 0.31 0.25 15.58
C VAL A 151 0.05 -1.02 14.78
N SER A 152 -0.14 -2.14 15.48
CA SER A 152 -0.25 -3.46 14.85
C SER A 152 -1.52 -4.18 15.31
N ASN A 153 -2.31 -4.72 14.37
CA ASN A 153 -3.45 -5.60 14.67
C ASN A 153 -4.46 -5.06 15.71
N CYS A 154 -4.64 -3.74 15.80
CA CYS A 154 -5.53 -3.10 16.77
C CYS A 154 -6.28 -1.91 16.16
N THR A 155 -7.23 -1.36 16.92
CA THR A 155 -7.92 -0.11 16.55
C THR A 155 -7.44 1.06 17.40
N LEU A 156 -6.94 2.12 16.77
CA LEU A 156 -6.50 3.34 17.44
C LEU A 156 -7.25 4.57 16.92
N GLU A 157 -7.89 5.32 17.80
CA GLU A 157 -8.52 6.59 17.47
C GLU A 157 -7.86 7.70 18.29
N ALA A 158 -7.20 8.67 17.65
CA ALA A 158 -6.47 9.74 18.34
C ALA A 158 -6.93 11.13 17.88
N SER A 159 -7.19 12.02 18.84
CA SER A 159 -7.56 13.40 18.53
C SER A 159 -6.89 14.40 19.47
N GLY A 160 -6.56 15.58 18.93
CA GLY A 160 -6.01 16.70 19.69
C GLY A 160 -6.36 18.05 19.05
N GLY A 161 -6.11 19.15 19.78
CA GLY A 161 -6.45 20.49 19.30
C GLY A 161 -5.74 20.91 18.03
N VAL A 162 -4.46 20.59 17.90
CA VAL A 162 -3.63 20.95 16.74
C VAL A 162 -3.27 19.70 15.95
N TYR A 163 -2.85 18.63 16.65
CA TYR A 163 -2.37 17.41 16.03
C TYR A 163 -3.18 16.18 16.46
N GLY A 164 -3.40 15.26 15.52
CA GLY A 164 -3.89 13.92 15.83
C GLY A 164 -2.72 13.04 16.29
N LEU A 165 -1.86 12.70 15.33
CA LEU A 165 -0.58 12.00 15.50
C LEU A 165 0.54 12.95 15.07
N ALA A 166 1.47 13.24 15.98
CA ALA A 166 2.55 14.19 15.75
C ALA A 166 3.93 13.56 15.96
N CYS A 167 4.87 13.97 15.12
CA CYS A 167 6.30 13.72 15.28
C CYS A 167 6.73 12.24 15.18
N GLY A 168 8.04 12.00 15.03
CA GLY A 168 8.65 10.66 15.12
C GLY A 168 8.28 9.69 14.00
N GLY A 169 8.78 8.46 14.12
CA GLY A 169 8.55 7.37 13.18
C GLY A 169 7.26 6.60 13.46
N TRP A 170 6.53 6.23 12.41
CA TRP A 170 5.27 5.51 12.51
C TRP A 170 5.25 4.28 11.61
N LYS A 171 4.94 3.10 12.15
CA LYS A 171 4.56 1.92 11.36
C LYS A 171 3.10 1.56 11.64
N PHE A 172 2.32 1.44 10.58
CA PHE A 172 0.96 0.92 10.61
C PHE A 172 0.97 -0.49 10.01
N ASP A 173 0.47 -1.47 10.75
CA ASP A 173 0.60 -2.89 10.43
C ASP A 173 -0.73 -3.62 10.65
N HIS A 174 -1.48 -3.91 9.57
CA HIS A 174 -2.79 -4.58 9.62
C HIS A 174 -3.73 -3.97 10.67
N CYS A 175 -3.70 -2.64 10.80
CA CYS A 175 -4.39 -1.91 11.86
C CYS A 175 -5.47 -1.00 11.30
N THR A 176 -6.40 -0.59 12.18
CA THR A 176 -7.35 0.48 11.90
C THR A 176 -6.98 1.70 12.71
N VAL A 177 -6.68 2.83 12.06
CA VAL A 177 -6.35 4.08 12.75
C VAL A 177 -7.25 5.20 12.29
N ARG A 178 -7.75 6.01 13.22
CA ARG A 178 -8.38 7.29 12.95
C ARG A 178 -7.65 8.40 13.69
N ALA A 179 -7.22 9.43 12.98
CA ALA A 179 -6.48 10.55 13.57
C ALA A 179 -7.09 11.89 13.20
N LYS A 180 -7.22 12.81 14.16
CA LYS A 180 -7.72 14.17 13.93
C LYS A 180 -6.97 15.24 14.71
N GLY A 181 -6.43 16.22 13.99
CA GLY A 181 -5.84 17.44 14.54
C GLY A 181 -6.52 18.67 13.95
N GLY A 182 -6.84 19.68 14.75
CA GLY A 182 -7.50 20.90 14.28
C GLY A 182 -6.62 21.86 13.49
N GLY A 183 -5.31 21.59 13.39
CA GLY A 183 -4.32 22.47 12.75
C GLY A 183 -4.03 23.75 13.55
N SER A 184 -3.32 24.69 12.93
CA SER A 184 -2.99 25.98 13.53
C SER A 184 -3.00 27.10 12.49
N GLY A 185 -3.45 28.30 12.89
CA GLY A 185 -3.51 29.47 12.00
C GLY A 185 -2.13 30.04 11.62
N ASP A 186 -1.11 29.76 12.42
CA ASP A 186 0.27 30.21 12.23
C ASP A 186 1.20 29.10 11.70
N ASP A 187 0.69 27.88 11.52
CA ASP A 187 1.46 26.72 11.08
C ASP A 187 0.67 25.94 10.04
N LYS A 188 0.97 26.21 8.77
CA LYS A 188 0.29 25.57 7.63
C LYS A 188 0.55 24.05 7.53
N TYR A 189 1.47 23.51 8.32
CA TYR A 189 1.81 22.10 8.34
C TYR A 189 1.14 21.33 9.48
N ALA A 190 0.46 22.03 10.39
CA ALA A 190 -0.25 21.44 11.49
C ALA A 190 -1.57 20.80 11.06
N GLY A 191 -1.79 19.55 11.46
CA GLY A 191 -2.97 18.78 11.10
C GLY A 191 -2.97 17.38 11.71
N SER A 192 -3.76 16.50 11.13
CA SER A 192 -4.08 15.17 11.67
C SER A 192 -2.89 14.22 11.73
N LEU A 193 -2.02 14.22 10.72
CA LEU A 193 -0.73 13.50 10.70
C LEU A 193 0.38 14.45 10.22
N SER A 194 1.22 14.93 11.15
CA SER A 194 2.19 16.00 10.87
C SER A 194 3.55 15.77 11.54
N ILE A 195 4.61 16.32 10.93
CA ILE A 195 5.99 16.30 11.44
C ILE A 195 6.53 14.87 11.55
N VAL A 196 6.05 13.94 10.72
CA VAL A 196 6.43 12.53 10.78
C VAL A 196 7.86 12.38 10.23
N SER A 197 8.78 11.76 10.96
CA SER A 197 10.15 11.55 10.48
C SER A 197 10.26 10.38 9.50
N SER A 198 9.40 9.38 9.66
CA SER A 198 9.26 8.23 8.76
C SER A 198 7.88 7.61 8.91
N TYR A 199 7.34 7.04 7.83
CA TYR A 199 6.11 6.27 7.89
C TYR A 199 6.26 4.97 7.09
N GLN A 200 5.63 3.91 7.56
CA GLN A 200 5.52 2.63 6.87
C GLN A 200 4.10 2.09 7.00
N PHE A 201 3.59 1.50 5.92
CA PHE A 201 2.33 0.78 5.90
C PHE A 201 2.58 -0.68 5.52
N ASP A 202 1.98 -1.59 6.26
CA ASP A 202 2.04 -3.03 6.07
C ASP A 202 0.60 -3.57 6.22
N GLY A 203 0.06 -4.19 5.17
CA GLY A 203 -1.34 -4.66 5.17
C GLY A 203 -2.43 -3.61 5.45
N CYS A 204 -2.13 -2.31 5.34
CA CYS A 204 -3.08 -1.21 5.53
C CYS A 204 -2.73 0.00 4.64
N ALA A 205 -3.66 0.94 4.49
CA ALA A 205 -3.42 2.20 3.77
C ALA A 205 -4.35 3.31 4.26
N ILE A 206 -4.03 4.56 3.92
CA ILE A 206 -4.94 5.69 4.12
C ILE A 206 -6.11 5.54 3.16
N THR A 207 -7.33 5.36 3.68
CA THR A 207 -8.57 5.19 2.89
C THR A 207 -9.44 6.45 2.87
N ALA A 208 -9.25 7.37 3.83
CA ALA A 208 -9.93 8.67 3.86
C ALA A 208 -9.08 9.76 4.54
N PRO A 209 -9.19 11.03 4.10
CA PRO A 209 -9.87 11.46 2.89
C PRO A 209 -9.15 10.96 1.63
N LYS A 210 -9.86 10.84 0.50
CA LYS A 210 -9.25 10.45 -0.77
C LYS A 210 -8.35 11.56 -1.30
N GLY A 211 -7.34 11.17 -2.09
CA GLY A 211 -6.42 12.14 -2.73
C GLY A 211 -5.37 12.73 -1.80
N THR A 212 -5.22 12.18 -0.58
CA THR A 212 -4.13 12.59 0.31
C THR A 212 -2.78 12.16 -0.21
N TYR A 213 -1.76 12.97 0.05
CA TYR A 213 -0.38 12.65 -0.29
C TYR A 213 0.57 13.16 0.80
N TRP A 214 1.75 12.55 0.89
CA TRP A 214 2.81 12.98 1.80
C TRP A 214 3.69 14.02 1.13
N GLU A 215 3.77 15.21 1.73
CA GLU A 215 4.72 16.25 1.35
C GLU A 215 5.99 16.11 2.21
N TYR A 216 7.14 15.92 1.59
CA TYR A 216 8.43 15.91 2.27
C TYR A 216 9.04 17.31 2.27
N MET A 217 9.31 17.84 3.45
CA MET A 217 9.94 19.15 3.63
C MET A 217 11.24 18.98 4.40
N LYS A 218 12.30 19.63 3.92
CA LYS A 218 13.57 19.77 4.61
C LYS A 218 14.04 21.21 4.51
N ASN A 219 14.79 21.70 5.49
CA ASN A 219 15.61 22.88 5.33
C ASN A 219 17.01 22.63 5.94
N ASP A 220 17.86 23.64 5.95
CA ASP A 220 19.24 23.51 6.45
C ASP A 220 19.33 23.41 8.00
N GLU A 221 18.26 23.69 8.73
CA GLU A 221 18.23 23.82 10.19
C GLU A 221 17.62 22.59 10.90
N TRP A 222 16.82 21.77 10.22
CA TRP A 222 16.15 20.59 10.79
C TRP A 222 16.12 19.43 9.80
N SER A 223 16.10 18.20 10.33
CA SER A 223 15.96 16.98 9.52
C SER A 223 14.68 17.03 8.69
N GLY A 224 14.63 16.35 7.56
CA GLY A 224 13.41 16.35 6.75
C GLY A 224 12.26 15.59 7.43
N TYR A 225 11.05 16.13 7.28
CA TYR A 225 9.82 15.57 7.82
C TYR A 225 8.74 15.44 6.74
N TYR A 226 7.80 14.55 6.99
CA TYR A 226 6.63 14.29 6.16
C TYR A 226 5.36 14.88 6.79
N PHE A 227 4.52 15.41 5.93
CA PHE A 227 3.24 16.04 6.30
C PHE A 227 2.15 15.50 5.40
N LEU A 228 1.03 15.07 5.97
CA LEU A 228 -0.09 14.54 5.18
C LEU A 228 -0.98 15.69 4.69
N PHE A 229 -1.00 15.89 3.38
CA PHE A 229 -1.73 16.96 2.72
C PHE A 229 -2.91 16.42 1.91
N GLY A 230 -3.93 17.25 1.74
CA GLY A 230 -5.01 17.01 0.77
C GLY A 230 -4.67 17.55 -0.61
N GLU A 231 -5.52 17.26 -1.60
CA GLU A 231 -5.37 17.75 -2.98
C GLU A 231 -5.29 19.29 -3.08
N ASP A 232 -5.83 20.00 -2.08
CA ASP A 232 -5.76 21.45 -1.95
C ASP A 232 -4.40 21.99 -1.46
N LYS A 233 -3.43 21.09 -1.27
CA LYS A 233 -2.06 21.37 -0.80
C LYS A 233 -2.01 21.96 0.61
N LYS A 234 -2.97 21.58 1.47
CA LYS A 234 -2.99 21.95 2.88
C LYS A 234 -2.94 20.71 3.76
N ALA A 235 -2.41 20.88 4.97
CA ALA A 235 -2.47 19.85 6.00
C ALA A 235 -3.94 19.45 6.26
N ILE A 236 -4.19 18.14 6.36
CA ILE A 236 -5.53 17.64 6.67
C ILE A 236 -5.88 17.99 8.12
N THR A 237 -7.00 18.67 8.34
CA THR A 237 -7.50 19.06 9.68
C THR A 237 -8.76 18.30 10.10
N ASP A 238 -9.18 17.33 9.29
CA ASP A 238 -10.27 16.42 9.61
C ASP A 238 -9.76 14.99 9.82
N TRP A 239 -10.67 14.07 10.12
CA TRP A 239 -10.36 12.67 10.32
C TRP A 239 -9.63 12.05 9.13
N VAL A 240 -8.44 11.53 9.39
CA VAL A 240 -7.72 10.62 8.51
C VAL A 240 -8.00 9.20 8.98
N THR A 241 -8.31 8.31 8.05
CA THR A 241 -8.60 6.90 8.32
C THR A 241 -7.57 6.04 7.60
N ILE A 242 -6.94 5.15 8.35
CA ILE A 242 -6.08 4.07 7.88
C ILE A 242 -6.81 2.77 8.18
N GLU A 243 -6.98 1.92 7.18
CA GLU A 243 -7.68 0.64 7.32
C GLU A 243 -6.85 -0.49 6.71
N PRO A 244 -7.05 -1.74 7.16
CA PRO A 244 -6.47 -2.90 6.51
C PRO A 244 -6.87 -2.95 5.03
N ILE A 245 -5.93 -3.36 4.19
CA ILE A 245 -6.16 -3.55 2.75
C ILE A 245 -5.75 -4.95 2.35
N ASP A 246 -6.45 -5.51 1.38
CA ASP A 246 -6.04 -6.75 0.74
C ASP A 246 -4.94 -6.45 -0.28
N ASP A 247 -3.95 -7.35 -0.37
CA ASP A 247 -3.02 -7.35 -1.49
C ASP A 247 -3.78 -7.53 -2.81
N TYR A 248 -3.31 -6.91 -3.89
CA TYR A 248 -3.92 -7.09 -5.21
C TYR A 248 -3.65 -8.52 -5.70
N ASN A 249 -4.62 -9.10 -6.43
CA ASN A 249 -4.50 -10.42 -7.05
C ASN A 249 -3.61 -10.39 -8.32
N LEU A 250 -2.44 -9.77 -8.20
CA LEU A 250 -1.43 -9.57 -9.23
C LEU A 250 -0.05 -9.81 -8.62
N TRP A 251 0.76 -10.62 -9.32
CA TRP A 251 2.14 -10.88 -8.94
C TRP A 251 3.06 -10.49 -10.08
N ILE A 252 4.17 -9.84 -9.73
CA ILE A 252 5.23 -9.41 -10.65
C ILE A 252 6.54 -9.98 -10.13
N ALA A 253 7.24 -10.77 -10.96
CA ALA A 253 8.49 -11.44 -10.59
C ALA A 253 8.42 -12.16 -9.21
N GLY A 254 7.32 -12.88 -8.95
CA GLY A 254 7.09 -13.64 -7.72
C GLY A 254 6.67 -12.84 -6.49
N LYS A 255 6.62 -11.50 -6.56
CA LYS A 255 6.15 -10.64 -5.47
C LYS A 255 4.74 -10.14 -5.74
N LYS A 256 3.88 -10.26 -4.72
CA LYS A 256 2.49 -9.77 -4.79
C LYS A 256 2.48 -8.24 -4.82
N VAL A 257 1.66 -7.67 -5.71
CA VAL A 257 1.46 -6.23 -5.82
C VAL A 257 0.50 -5.81 -4.70
N ASN A 258 0.82 -4.71 -4.03
CA ASN A 258 0.01 -4.16 -2.96
C ASN A 258 0.12 -2.63 -2.93
N PHE A 259 -0.60 -1.96 -2.04
CA PHE A 259 -0.59 -0.50 -2.00
C PHE A 259 0.80 0.08 -1.76
N ALA A 260 1.63 -0.58 -0.95
CA ALA A 260 2.97 -0.09 -0.63
C ALA A 260 3.91 -0.09 -1.84
N ASN A 261 3.74 -1.02 -2.79
CA ASN A 261 4.62 -1.13 -3.97
C ASN A 261 3.98 -0.71 -5.29
N CYS A 262 2.66 -0.52 -5.37
CA CYS A 262 1.97 -0.32 -6.64
C CYS A 262 2.39 0.95 -7.41
N ASN A 263 2.81 2.01 -6.71
CA ASN A 263 3.24 3.25 -7.36
C ASN A 263 4.66 3.16 -7.94
N ASP A 264 5.47 2.21 -7.48
CA ASP A 264 6.82 1.96 -7.98
C ASP A 264 7.20 0.49 -7.76
N LEU A 265 6.99 -0.33 -8.80
CA LEU A 265 7.29 -1.76 -8.77
C LEU A 265 8.77 -2.06 -9.06
N SER A 266 9.60 -1.05 -9.34
CA SER A 266 11.05 -1.24 -9.49
C SER A 266 11.73 -1.64 -8.16
N VAL A 267 11.03 -1.51 -7.03
CA VAL A 267 11.45 -2.03 -5.72
C VAL A 267 11.42 -3.57 -5.63
N ILE A 268 10.85 -4.24 -6.63
CA ILE A 268 10.82 -5.70 -6.71
C ILE A 268 12.11 -6.17 -7.39
N GLU A 269 12.78 -7.16 -6.79
CA GLU A 269 13.98 -7.77 -7.38
C GLU A 269 13.69 -8.29 -8.78
N GLY A 270 14.57 -7.98 -9.74
CA GLY A 270 14.40 -8.37 -11.14
C GLY A 270 13.51 -7.42 -11.96
N VAL A 271 12.97 -6.34 -11.37
CA VAL A 271 12.20 -5.31 -12.09
C VAL A 271 13.05 -4.07 -12.30
N SER A 272 13.04 -3.52 -13.52
CA SER A 272 13.70 -2.26 -13.89
C SER A 272 12.89 -1.49 -14.93
N GLY A 273 13.28 -0.23 -15.19
CA GLY A 273 12.45 0.72 -15.94
C GLY A 273 11.30 1.26 -15.09
N LYS A 274 10.31 1.92 -15.71
CA LYS A 274 9.16 2.47 -14.98
C LYS A 274 7.99 1.49 -15.03
N VAL A 275 7.70 0.87 -13.89
CA VAL A 275 6.61 -0.11 -13.71
C VAL A 275 5.72 0.34 -12.56
N MET A 276 4.43 0.50 -12.81
CA MET A 276 3.47 0.93 -11.79
C MET A 276 2.08 0.36 -12.08
N TYR A 277 1.33 0.06 -11.04
CA TYR A 277 -0.04 -0.44 -11.09
C TYR A 277 -1.00 0.58 -10.45
N ASN A 278 -2.05 0.96 -11.18
CA ASN A 278 -3.12 1.82 -10.70
C ASN A 278 -4.39 0.98 -10.48
N ASP A 279 -4.78 0.84 -9.21
CA ASP A 279 -5.94 0.03 -8.85
C ASP A 279 -7.29 0.65 -9.26
N ASN A 280 -7.40 1.98 -9.35
CA ASN A 280 -8.64 2.64 -9.76
C ASN A 280 -8.99 2.35 -11.22
N THR A 281 -7.98 2.22 -12.07
CA THR A 281 -8.13 1.95 -13.51
C THR A 281 -7.78 0.53 -13.89
N LYS A 282 -7.39 -0.31 -12.92
CA LYS A 282 -6.82 -1.65 -13.12
C LYS A 282 -5.73 -1.66 -14.19
N THR A 283 -4.84 -0.66 -14.18
CA THR A 283 -3.82 -0.48 -15.23
C THR A 283 -2.42 -0.73 -14.70
N LEU A 284 -1.72 -1.73 -15.24
CA LEU A 284 -0.28 -1.91 -15.11
C LEU A 284 0.42 -1.19 -16.27
N THR A 285 1.19 -0.15 -15.98
CA THR A 285 1.99 0.55 -17.00
C THR A 285 3.41 0.00 -17.04
N LEU A 286 3.86 -0.41 -18.22
CA LEU A 286 5.23 -0.80 -18.51
C LEU A 286 5.85 0.24 -19.44
N ASN A 287 6.84 0.99 -18.94
CA ASN A 287 7.56 1.99 -19.74
C ASN A 287 9.06 1.73 -19.73
N ASN A 288 9.56 1.25 -20.87
CA ASN A 288 10.93 0.76 -21.03
C ASN A 288 11.33 -0.20 -19.90
N ALA A 289 10.40 -1.08 -19.53
CA ALA A 289 10.49 -1.95 -18.38
C ALA A 289 11.16 -3.28 -18.71
N SER A 290 11.89 -3.84 -17.75
CA SER A 290 12.33 -5.23 -17.80
C SER A 290 11.97 -5.93 -16.50
N ILE A 291 11.25 -7.05 -16.61
CA ILE A 291 10.83 -7.92 -15.50
C ILE A 291 11.50 -9.26 -15.72
N SER A 292 12.30 -9.71 -14.75
CA SER A 292 13.03 -10.98 -14.81
C SER A 292 12.85 -11.78 -13.53
N THR A 293 12.62 -13.08 -13.66
CA THR A 293 12.55 -14.00 -12.52
C THR A 293 13.20 -15.34 -12.82
N THR A 294 13.86 -15.91 -11.81
CA THR A 294 14.42 -17.28 -11.82
C THR A 294 13.74 -18.19 -10.81
N ILE A 295 12.65 -17.73 -10.18
CA ILE A 295 11.87 -18.51 -9.21
C ILE A 295 11.26 -19.71 -9.94
N GLU A 296 11.38 -20.90 -9.35
CA GLU A 296 10.69 -22.11 -9.83
C GLU A 296 9.19 -21.93 -9.64
N ASP A 297 8.38 -22.25 -10.67
CA ASP A 297 6.93 -22.14 -10.54
C ASP A 297 6.39 -23.23 -9.63
N ASP A 298 5.57 -22.82 -8.67
CA ASP A 298 4.95 -23.67 -7.66
C ASP A 298 3.49 -24.01 -7.99
N ARG A 299 3.05 -23.70 -9.22
CA ARG A 299 1.66 -23.77 -9.70
C ARG A 299 0.72 -22.74 -9.09
N TYR A 300 1.27 -21.76 -8.38
CA TYR A 300 0.55 -20.58 -7.88
C TYR A 300 1.07 -19.29 -8.53
N GLY A 301 1.83 -19.41 -9.62
CA GLY A 301 2.26 -18.28 -10.45
C GLY A 301 3.45 -17.49 -9.91
N ARG A 302 4.08 -17.92 -8.81
CA ARG A 302 5.25 -17.22 -8.25
C ARG A 302 6.49 -17.30 -9.16
N GLY A 303 6.59 -18.34 -9.99
CA GLY A 303 7.64 -18.46 -11.00
C GLY A 303 7.37 -17.67 -12.27
N SER A 304 6.17 -17.08 -12.41
CA SER A 304 5.77 -16.34 -13.60
C SER A 304 6.28 -14.90 -13.57
N GLY A 305 6.55 -14.33 -14.74
CA GLY A 305 6.93 -12.92 -14.87
C GLY A 305 5.79 -12.00 -14.45
N ILE A 306 4.59 -12.28 -14.96
CA ILE A 306 3.32 -11.70 -14.50
C ILE A 306 2.33 -12.84 -14.25
N PHE A 307 1.68 -12.85 -13.08
CA PHE A 307 0.54 -13.71 -12.80
C PHE A 307 -0.67 -12.85 -12.44
N ASN A 308 -1.71 -12.92 -13.28
CA ASN A 308 -2.90 -12.08 -13.20
C ASN A 308 -4.15 -12.86 -12.81
N GLN A 309 -4.81 -12.40 -11.75
CA GLN A 309 -6.15 -12.81 -11.35
C GLN A 309 -7.09 -11.59 -11.12
N ILE A 310 -6.70 -10.41 -11.61
CA ILE A 310 -7.51 -9.19 -11.60
C ILE A 310 -8.43 -9.19 -12.81
N GLU A 311 -9.73 -8.95 -12.58
CA GLU A 311 -10.73 -8.77 -13.63
C GLU A 311 -10.50 -7.46 -14.38
N GLY A 312 -10.41 -7.52 -15.71
CA GLY A 312 -10.25 -6.35 -16.57
C GLY A 312 -8.90 -5.65 -16.43
N LEU A 313 -7.82 -6.39 -16.17
CA LEU A 313 -6.48 -5.81 -16.10
C LEU A 313 -6.06 -5.23 -17.47
N VAL A 314 -5.58 -4.00 -17.47
CA VAL A 314 -4.98 -3.34 -18.65
C VAL A 314 -3.46 -3.27 -18.47
N ILE A 315 -2.70 -3.85 -19.39
CA ILE A 315 -1.25 -3.67 -19.50
C ILE A 315 -0.98 -2.62 -20.58
N ASN A 316 -0.63 -1.41 -20.15
CA ASN A 316 -0.30 -0.29 -21.03
C ASN A 316 1.20 -0.25 -21.33
N LEU A 317 1.56 -0.39 -22.61
CA LEU A 317 2.93 -0.51 -23.09
C LEU A 317 3.43 0.82 -23.64
N ILE A 318 4.55 1.29 -23.12
CA ILE A 318 5.27 2.47 -23.60
C ILE A 318 6.73 2.07 -23.85
N GLY A 319 7.28 2.47 -25.00
CA GLY A 319 8.65 2.10 -25.37
C GLY A 319 8.83 0.59 -25.55
N ASN A 320 10.01 0.07 -25.22
CA ASN A 320 10.35 -1.36 -25.38
C ASN A 320 10.42 -2.07 -24.04
N ASN A 321 9.54 -3.05 -23.84
CA ASN A 321 9.39 -3.76 -22.58
C ASN A 321 9.73 -5.24 -22.73
N THR A 322 10.29 -5.85 -21.69
CA THR A 322 10.65 -7.27 -21.66
C THR A 322 10.18 -7.97 -20.41
N ILE A 323 9.68 -9.19 -20.55
CA ILE A 323 9.40 -10.12 -19.44
C ILE A 323 10.17 -11.41 -19.69
N THR A 324 10.95 -11.86 -18.71
CA THR A 324 11.71 -13.13 -18.77
C THR A 324 11.43 -13.96 -17.53
N ALA A 325 10.78 -15.11 -17.69
CA ALA A 325 10.58 -16.10 -16.63
C ALA A 325 11.38 -17.35 -16.96
N LYS A 326 12.55 -17.51 -16.34
CA LYS A 326 13.49 -18.58 -16.71
C LYS A 326 12.91 -19.99 -16.45
N ASN A 327 12.20 -20.13 -15.34
CA ASN A 327 11.74 -21.41 -14.81
C ASN A 327 10.19 -21.54 -14.78
N GLY A 328 9.47 -20.49 -15.17
CA GLY A 328 8.01 -20.42 -15.17
C GLY A 328 7.45 -19.84 -16.47
N MET A 329 6.16 -19.52 -16.46
CA MET A 329 5.48 -18.90 -17.60
C MET A 329 5.83 -17.41 -17.69
N GLY A 330 5.92 -16.87 -18.91
CA GLY A 330 6.17 -15.43 -19.06
C GLY A 330 5.02 -14.59 -18.50
N VAL A 331 3.81 -14.84 -19.00
CA VAL A 331 2.56 -14.30 -18.44
C VAL A 331 1.59 -15.45 -18.20
N TRP A 332 0.98 -15.49 -17.02
CA TRP A 332 -0.10 -16.43 -16.69
C TRP A 332 -1.35 -15.66 -16.26
N ASN A 333 -2.42 -15.80 -17.04
CA ASN A 333 -3.63 -15.02 -16.92
C ASN A 333 -4.86 -15.91 -16.64
N PHE A 334 -5.74 -15.48 -15.73
CA PHE A 334 -7.00 -16.16 -15.41
C PHE A 334 -8.26 -15.37 -15.77
N LYS A 335 -8.12 -14.08 -16.07
CA LYS A 335 -9.21 -13.11 -16.15
C LYS A 335 -9.21 -12.34 -17.46
N ASP A 336 -10.12 -11.41 -17.65
CA ASP A 336 -10.03 -10.50 -18.80
C ASP A 336 -8.78 -9.62 -18.69
N LEU A 337 -7.96 -9.64 -19.73
CA LEU A 337 -6.67 -8.93 -19.82
C LEU A 337 -6.54 -8.22 -21.17
N THR A 338 -6.16 -6.95 -21.15
CA THR A 338 -5.90 -6.16 -22.37
C THR A 338 -4.45 -5.71 -22.41
N PHE A 339 -3.73 -6.02 -23.50
CA PHE A 339 -2.47 -5.36 -23.86
C PHE A 339 -2.76 -4.20 -24.81
N THR A 340 -2.26 -3.01 -24.49
CA THR A 340 -2.47 -1.80 -25.29
C THR A 340 -1.29 -0.83 -25.21
N GLY A 341 -1.42 0.34 -25.83
CA GLY A 341 -0.40 1.39 -25.90
C GLY A 341 0.46 1.29 -27.16
N GLU A 342 1.23 2.35 -27.44
CA GLU A 342 2.07 2.45 -28.65
C GLU A 342 3.39 1.65 -28.54
N GLY A 343 3.62 0.99 -27.39
CA GLY A 343 4.85 0.26 -27.10
C GLY A 343 4.90 -1.17 -27.62
N LYS A 344 6.06 -1.78 -27.37
CA LYS A 344 6.35 -3.19 -27.62
C LYS A 344 6.54 -3.93 -26.30
N LEU A 345 6.05 -5.17 -26.23
CA LEU A 345 6.37 -6.12 -25.17
C LEU A 345 6.91 -7.42 -25.77
N THR A 346 8.07 -7.87 -25.31
CA THR A 346 8.60 -9.21 -25.58
C THR A 346 8.52 -10.06 -24.30
N VAL A 347 7.74 -11.14 -24.35
CA VAL A 347 7.54 -12.10 -23.27
C VAL A 347 8.31 -13.38 -23.59
N THR A 348 9.21 -13.78 -22.71
CA THR A 348 9.95 -15.05 -22.78
C THR A 348 9.63 -15.86 -21.53
N GLY A 349 8.74 -16.83 -21.67
CA GLY A 349 8.58 -17.88 -20.67
C GLY A 349 9.68 -18.92 -20.78
N SER A 350 9.65 -19.92 -19.89
CA SER A 350 10.69 -20.92 -19.85
C SER A 350 10.82 -21.66 -21.17
N THR A 351 12.06 -21.86 -21.62
CA THR A 351 12.40 -22.74 -22.75
C THR A 351 13.20 -23.97 -22.31
N THR A 352 13.47 -24.08 -21.01
CA THR A 352 14.40 -25.08 -20.46
C THR A 352 13.91 -25.73 -19.16
N SER A 353 12.74 -25.36 -18.63
CA SER A 353 12.19 -25.98 -17.42
C SER A 353 12.02 -27.48 -17.61
N ASN A 354 12.34 -28.27 -16.58
CA ASN A 354 12.15 -29.73 -16.62
C ASN A 354 10.67 -30.11 -16.69
N GLU A 355 9.77 -29.24 -16.21
CA GLU A 355 8.32 -29.42 -16.38
C GLU A 355 7.86 -28.73 -17.66
N LYS A 356 7.50 -29.52 -18.68
CA LYS A 356 6.94 -29.02 -19.96
C LYS A 356 5.72 -28.11 -19.76
N ALA A 357 4.94 -28.34 -18.71
CA ALA A 357 3.83 -27.49 -18.32
C ALA A 357 4.23 -26.04 -18.02
N PHE A 358 5.48 -25.74 -17.69
CA PHE A 358 5.95 -24.38 -17.44
C PHE A 358 6.60 -23.72 -18.66
N GLN A 359 6.80 -24.46 -19.76
CA GLN A 359 7.47 -23.97 -20.96
C GLN A 359 6.52 -23.17 -21.88
N ARG A 360 5.92 -22.10 -21.35
CA ARG A 360 4.86 -21.31 -22.00
C ARG A 360 5.19 -19.82 -22.00
N GLY A 361 5.08 -19.18 -23.16
CA GLY A 361 5.24 -17.73 -23.28
C GLY A 361 4.12 -16.99 -22.56
N ILE A 362 2.89 -17.10 -23.10
CA ILE A 362 1.68 -16.57 -22.47
C ILE A 362 0.66 -17.70 -22.32
N PHE A 363 0.25 -17.95 -21.08
CA PHE A 363 -0.76 -18.95 -20.74
C PHE A 363 -2.04 -18.28 -20.25
N ASN A 364 -3.14 -18.52 -20.96
CA ASN A 364 -4.40 -17.85 -20.73
C ASN A 364 -5.51 -18.82 -20.33
N TYR A 365 -6.18 -18.55 -19.20
CA TYR A 365 -7.41 -19.20 -18.75
C TYR A 365 -8.65 -18.26 -18.80
N GLY A 366 -8.52 -17.08 -19.37
CA GLY A 366 -9.61 -16.11 -19.56
C GLY A 366 -9.63 -15.56 -20.99
N SER A 367 -9.89 -14.26 -21.12
CA SER A 367 -9.89 -13.56 -22.41
C SER A 367 -8.70 -12.61 -22.49
N ILE A 368 -7.97 -12.63 -23.60
CA ILE A 368 -6.92 -11.66 -23.88
C ILE A 368 -7.27 -10.85 -25.13
N THR A 369 -7.24 -9.53 -24.99
CA THR A 369 -7.25 -8.60 -26.13
C THR A 369 -5.86 -7.99 -26.31
N VAL A 370 -5.35 -8.00 -27.54
CA VAL A 370 -4.15 -7.25 -27.92
C VAL A 370 -4.59 -6.16 -28.89
N SER A 371 -4.50 -4.89 -28.49
CA SER A 371 -5.04 -3.76 -29.26
C SER A 371 -4.00 -2.66 -29.47
N GLY A 372 -3.70 -2.35 -30.73
CA GLY A 372 -2.84 -1.22 -31.14
C GLY A 372 -1.35 -1.32 -30.78
N CYS A 373 -0.91 -2.39 -30.11
CA CYS A 373 0.47 -2.55 -29.65
C CYS A 373 1.24 -3.66 -30.39
N THR A 374 2.54 -3.79 -30.09
CA THR A 374 3.36 -4.93 -30.52
C THR A 374 3.60 -5.92 -29.39
N LEU A 375 3.27 -7.20 -29.59
CA LEU A 375 3.48 -8.27 -28.61
C LEU A 375 4.29 -9.42 -29.22
N GLU A 376 5.38 -9.83 -28.59
CA GLU A 376 6.12 -11.05 -28.94
C GLU A 376 6.07 -12.03 -27.78
N ALA A 377 5.73 -13.29 -28.02
CA ALA A 377 5.66 -14.34 -27.00
C ALA A 377 6.49 -15.57 -27.39
N ILE A 378 7.37 -15.99 -26.49
CA ILE A 378 8.28 -17.12 -26.69
C ILE A 378 8.10 -18.09 -25.52
N GLY A 379 7.90 -19.37 -25.81
CA GLY A 379 7.98 -20.45 -24.83
C GLY A 379 8.61 -21.70 -25.42
N GLY A 380 9.12 -22.60 -24.57
CA GLY A 380 9.76 -23.83 -25.02
C GLY A 380 8.81 -24.76 -25.76
N VAL A 381 7.58 -24.91 -25.25
CA VAL A 381 6.54 -25.75 -25.85
C VAL A 381 5.49 -24.89 -26.55
N HIS A 382 4.93 -23.89 -25.86
CA HIS A 382 3.88 -23.02 -26.41
C HIS A 382 4.26 -21.54 -26.40
N GLY A 383 4.01 -20.84 -27.51
CA GLY A 383 4.13 -19.39 -27.57
C GLY A 383 2.94 -18.71 -26.90
N LEU A 384 1.77 -18.80 -27.52
CA LEU A 384 0.47 -18.43 -26.97
C LEU A 384 -0.38 -19.69 -26.74
N LEU A 385 -0.95 -19.82 -25.55
CA LEU A 385 -1.68 -21.02 -25.14
C LEU A 385 -3.02 -20.69 -24.48
N SER A 386 -4.07 -21.43 -24.91
CA SER A 386 -5.39 -21.47 -24.27
C SER A 386 -6.17 -20.16 -24.25
N GLY A 387 -7.42 -20.23 -23.79
CA GLY A 387 -8.30 -19.07 -23.59
C GLY A 387 -8.85 -18.47 -24.88
N PHE A 388 -9.58 -17.37 -24.72
CA PHE A 388 -10.14 -16.58 -25.81
C PHE A 388 -9.19 -15.44 -26.19
N TRP A 389 -9.09 -15.14 -27.48
CA TRP A 389 -8.17 -14.13 -27.99
C TRP A 389 -8.81 -13.23 -29.04
N THR A 390 -8.56 -11.93 -28.89
CA THR A 390 -8.90 -10.90 -29.86
C THR A 390 -7.64 -10.13 -30.23
N PHE A 391 -7.38 -10.01 -31.53
CA PHE A 391 -6.27 -9.23 -32.09
C PHE A 391 -6.87 -8.05 -32.86
N ASP A 392 -6.58 -6.84 -32.40
CA ASP A 392 -7.23 -5.61 -32.88
C ASP A 392 -6.19 -4.58 -33.30
N HIS A 393 -6.02 -4.38 -34.60
CA HIS A 393 -5.07 -3.43 -35.19
C HIS A 393 -3.66 -3.52 -34.57
N CYS A 394 -3.23 -4.73 -34.24
CA CYS A 394 -2.02 -5.00 -33.48
C CYS A 394 -1.01 -5.83 -34.29
N THR A 395 0.24 -5.88 -33.82
CA THR A 395 1.25 -6.81 -34.33
C THR A 395 1.60 -7.82 -33.26
N VAL A 396 1.36 -9.11 -33.52
CA VAL A 396 1.69 -10.20 -32.61
C VAL A 396 2.62 -11.19 -33.27
N ARG A 397 3.66 -11.61 -32.55
CA ARG A 397 4.51 -12.74 -32.96
C ARG A 397 4.58 -13.77 -31.86
N ALA A 398 4.40 -15.04 -32.20
CA ALA A 398 4.42 -16.12 -31.24
C ALA A 398 5.36 -17.25 -31.70
N LYS A 399 6.13 -17.82 -30.77
CA LYS A 399 7.01 -18.96 -31.01
C LYS A 399 6.94 -19.96 -29.87
N GLY A 400 6.61 -21.21 -30.21
CA GLY A 400 6.59 -22.36 -29.31
C GLY A 400 7.23 -23.55 -30.01
N GLY A 401 8.15 -24.26 -29.35
CA GLY A 401 8.89 -25.37 -29.95
C GLY A 401 8.09 -26.66 -30.14
N GLY A 402 6.85 -26.72 -29.63
CA GLY A 402 6.01 -27.91 -29.63
C GLY A 402 6.49 -28.98 -28.63
N SER A 403 5.86 -30.14 -28.67
CA SER A 403 6.21 -31.28 -27.82
C SER A 403 5.87 -32.58 -28.51
N SER A 404 6.71 -33.61 -28.33
CA SER A 404 6.39 -34.98 -28.75
C SER A 404 5.32 -35.66 -27.89
N GLU A 405 4.99 -35.08 -26.74
CA GLU A 405 3.98 -35.60 -25.79
C GLU A 405 2.62 -34.93 -25.97
N GLU A 406 2.55 -33.80 -26.68
CA GLU A 406 1.33 -33.01 -26.87
C GLU A 406 1.14 -32.70 -28.36
N GLU A 407 0.23 -33.42 -29.02
CA GLU A 407 0.02 -33.37 -30.48
C GLU A 407 -0.21 -31.95 -31.01
N TYR A 408 -0.94 -31.13 -30.26
CA TYR A 408 -1.33 -29.77 -30.65
C TYR A 408 -0.46 -28.69 -30.00
N ALA A 409 0.74 -29.02 -29.50
CA ALA A 409 1.67 -28.03 -28.97
C ALA A 409 2.45 -27.30 -30.08
N GLY A 410 2.49 -25.97 -30.01
CA GLY A 410 3.21 -25.14 -30.97
C GLY A 410 3.10 -23.65 -30.68
N SER A 411 3.36 -22.82 -31.69
CA SER A 411 3.48 -21.37 -31.52
C SER A 411 2.20 -20.68 -31.07
N ILE A 412 1.05 -21.06 -31.62
CA ILE A 412 -0.28 -20.63 -31.13
C ILE A 412 -1.19 -21.85 -31.11
N SER A 413 -1.67 -22.22 -29.92
CA SER A 413 -2.31 -23.53 -29.71
C SER A 413 -3.36 -23.55 -28.61
N TRP A 414 -4.26 -24.54 -28.68
CA TRP A 414 -5.33 -24.82 -27.70
C TRP A 414 -6.27 -23.65 -27.40
N LEU A 415 -6.47 -22.72 -28.32
CA LEU A 415 -7.43 -21.61 -28.16
C LEU A 415 -8.86 -22.17 -28.04
N TRP A 416 -9.68 -21.60 -27.18
CA TRP A 416 -10.96 -22.21 -26.79
C TRP A 416 -12.13 -21.78 -27.66
N ASP A 417 -13.02 -22.75 -27.92
CA ASP A 417 -14.39 -22.71 -28.49
C ASP A 417 -14.58 -22.05 -29.86
N SER A 418 -13.84 -20.99 -30.21
CA SER A 418 -13.92 -20.28 -31.48
C SER A 418 -12.56 -19.86 -32.00
N LYS A 419 -12.48 -19.59 -33.31
CA LYS A 419 -11.33 -18.91 -33.89
C LYS A 419 -11.13 -17.55 -33.20
N PRO A 420 -9.88 -17.10 -32.99
CA PRO A 420 -9.62 -15.76 -32.50
C PRO A 420 -10.24 -14.70 -33.39
N GLU A 421 -10.70 -13.62 -32.77
CA GLU A 421 -11.19 -12.46 -33.50
C GLU A 421 -10.01 -11.68 -34.08
N LEU A 422 -10.08 -11.35 -35.36
CA LEU A 422 -9.06 -10.61 -36.09
C LEU A 422 -9.67 -9.31 -36.62
N ASN A 423 -9.57 -8.25 -35.83
CA ASN A 423 -10.10 -6.92 -36.17
C ASN A 423 -8.99 -6.12 -36.86
N GLY A 424 -9.10 -5.98 -38.18
CA GLY A 424 -8.07 -5.30 -38.98
C GLY A 424 -6.73 -6.03 -39.04
N CYS A 425 -6.67 -7.30 -38.63
CA CYS A 425 -5.46 -8.13 -38.60
C CYS A 425 -5.59 -9.39 -39.48
N GLU A 426 -4.46 -9.97 -39.89
CA GLU A 426 -4.39 -11.28 -40.52
C GLU A 426 -3.11 -12.04 -40.14
N ILE A 427 -3.09 -13.37 -40.33
CA ILE A 427 -1.85 -14.15 -40.23
C ILE A 427 -1.02 -13.88 -41.50
N VAL A 428 0.14 -13.25 -41.33
CA VAL A 428 1.04 -12.88 -42.45
C VAL A 428 2.27 -13.77 -42.56
N ALA A 429 2.61 -14.52 -41.50
CA ALA A 429 3.71 -15.48 -41.51
C ALA A 429 3.46 -16.68 -40.58
N PRO A 430 3.94 -17.89 -40.92
CA PRO A 430 4.53 -18.24 -42.21
C PRO A 430 3.50 -18.19 -43.35
N ALA A 431 3.96 -18.07 -44.60
CA ALA A 431 3.06 -17.96 -45.74
C ALA A 431 2.14 -19.19 -45.85
N GLY A 432 0.84 -18.94 -46.03
CA GLY A 432 -0.18 -19.99 -46.09
C GLY A 432 -0.55 -20.61 -44.74
N ALA A 433 -0.10 -20.02 -43.62
CA ALA A 433 -0.56 -20.43 -42.30
C ALA A 433 -2.04 -20.09 -42.09
N TYR A 434 -2.76 -20.99 -41.40
CA TYR A 434 -4.19 -20.85 -41.17
C TYR A 434 -4.64 -21.49 -39.85
N TRP A 435 -5.81 -21.06 -39.36
CA TRP A 435 -6.45 -21.65 -38.17
C TRP A 435 -7.05 -23.01 -38.49
N LYS A 436 -6.63 -24.04 -37.76
CA LYS A 436 -7.21 -25.38 -37.82
C LYS A 436 -7.94 -25.71 -36.51
N GLU A 437 -9.09 -26.34 -36.65
CA GLU A 437 -9.91 -26.81 -35.52
C GLU A 437 -9.58 -28.26 -35.20
N PHE A 438 -9.62 -28.61 -33.92
CA PHE A 438 -9.74 -29.98 -33.43
C PHE A 438 -10.76 -30.05 -32.29
N GLN A 439 -11.22 -31.27 -32.00
CA GLN A 439 -12.19 -31.54 -30.95
C GLN A 439 -11.52 -32.30 -29.81
N SER A 440 -11.75 -31.88 -28.57
CA SER A 440 -11.38 -32.62 -27.36
C SER A 440 -12.46 -32.41 -26.30
N ASP A 441 -12.86 -33.46 -25.59
CA ASP A 441 -13.88 -33.41 -24.52
C ASP A 441 -15.18 -32.66 -24.91
N ASN A 442 -15.65 -32.87 -26.14
CA ASN A 442 -16.82 -32.19 -26.74
C ASN A 442 -16.70 -30.66 -26.81
N LYS A 443 -15.48 -30.13 -26.88
CA LYS A 443 -15.18 -28.73 -27.10
C LYS A 443 -14.31 -28.54 -28.33
N SER A 444 -14.55 -27.44 -29.04
CA SER A 444 -13.72 -26.99 -30.15
C SER A 444 -12.47 -26.29 -29.62
N TYR A 445 -11.33 -26.60 -30.23
CA TYR A 445 -10.08 -25.91 -29.97
C TYR A 445 -9.39 -25.52 -31.28
N TYR A 446 -8.64 -24.43 -31.26
CA TYR A 446 -7.96 -23.89 -32.44
C TYR A 446 -6.45 -23.75 -32.24
N TYR A 447 -5.72 -23.97 -33.32
CA TYR A 447 -4.27 -23.82 -33.40
C TYR A 447 -3.86 -23.37 -34.80
N VAL A 448 -2.62 -22.89 -34.94
CA VAL A 448 -2.07 -22.47 -36.24
C VAL A 448 -1.34 -23.62 -36.92
N CYS A 449 -1.77 -23.93 -38.14
CA CYS A 449 -1.11 -24.85 -39.06
C CYS A 449 -0.39 -24.10 -40.17
N GLY A 450 0.71 -24.68 -40.67
CA GLY A 450 1.35 -24.25 -41.90
C GLY A 450 0.65 -24.79 -43.15
N ALA A 451 1.11 -24.34 -44.32
CA ALA A 451 0.61 -24.81 -45.62
C ALA A 451 0.81 -26.32 -45.85
N ASP A 452 1.72 -26.95 -45.11
CA ASP A 452 1.98 -28.39 -45.12
C ASP A 452 1.05 -29.19 -44.18
N ASN A 453 0.02 -28.55 -43.62
CA ASN A 453 -0.92 -29.10 -42.65
C ASN A 453 -0.31 -29.57 -41.32
N LYS A 454 0.93 -29.16 -41.02
CA LYS A 454 1.57 -29.43 -39.72
C LYS A 454 1.40 -28.24 -38.78
N ILE A 455 1.44 -28.51 -37.48
CA ILE A 455 1.45 -27.45 -36.47
C ILE A 455 2.70 -26.59 -36.64
N VAL A 456 2.54 -25.27 -36.53
CA VAL A 456 3.69 -24.36 -36.63
C VAL A 456 4.43 -24.33 -35.29
N THR A 457 5.71 -24.70 -35.31
CA THR A 457 6.62 -24.66 -34.14
C THR A 457 7.72 -23.60 -34.24
N ASP A 458 7.56 -22.68 -35.20
CA ASP A 458 8.40 -21.49 -35.35
C ASP A 458 7.52 -20.23 -35.38
N TRP A 459 8.10 -19.06 -35.61
CA TRP A 459 7.38 -17.78 -35.59
C TRP A 459 6.10 -17.79 -36.44
N VAL A 460 4.98 -17.53 -35.76
CA VAL A 460 3.72 -17.08 -36.38
C VAL A 460 3.61 -15.58 -36.17
N THR A 461 3.27 -14.84 -37.22
CA THR A 461 3.05 -13.39 -37.17
C THR A 461 1.61 -13.07 -37.56
N ILE A 462 0.92 -12.36 -36.68
CA ILE A 462 -0.35 -11.67 -36.94
C ILE A 462 -0.03 -10.18 -37.05
N ALA A 463 -0.48 -9.52 -38.11
CA ALA A 463 -0.18 -8.11 -38.34
C ALA A 463 -1.40 -7.37 -38.92
N PRO A 464 -1.42 -6.02 -38.87
CA PRO A 464 -2.50 -5.24 -39.46
C PRO A 464 -2.59 -5.47 -40.98
N THR A 465 -3.82 -5.59 -41.48
CA THR A 465 -4.08 -5.68 -42.92
C THR A 465 -3.82 -4.33 -43.60
N PRO A 466 -3.18 -4.28 -44.77
CA PRO A 466 -2.87 -3.02 -45.47
C PRO A 466 -4.08 -2.15 -45.83
N ASN A 467 -5.29 -2.72 -45.80
CA ASN A 467 -6.54 -2.07 -46.19
C ASN A 467 -7.44 -1.67 -45.00
N ALA A 468 -6.97 -1.84 -43.77
CA ALA A 468 -7.66 -1.29 -42.60
C ALA A 468 -7.46 0.24 -42.58
N ILE A 469 -8.34 0.96 -43.28
CA ILE A 469 -8.45 2.41 -43.11
C ILE A 469 -8.98 2.60 -41.68
N ASP A 470 -8.10 3.05 -40.78
CA ASP A 470 -8.52 3.65 -39.52
C ASP A 470 -9.56 4.72 -39.85
N THR A 471 -10.82 4.43 -39.53
CA THR A 471 -11.80 5.49 -39.47
C THR A 471 -11.41 6.25 -38.21
N PRO A 472 -10.90 7.48 -38.28
CA PRO A 472 -10.48 8.17 -37.08
C PRO A 472 -11.68 8.22 -36.14
N THR A 473 -11.57 7.55 -34.99
CA THR A 473 -12.55 7.66 -33.92
C THR A 473 -12.44 9.09 -33.45
N ALA A 474 -13.29 9.96 -34.04
CA ALA A 474 -13.45 11.31 -33.53
C ALA A 474 -13.86 11.14 -32.06
N ASP A 475 -13.01 11.62 -31.16
CA ASP A 475 -13.31 11.80 -29.76
C ASP A 475 -14.51 12.76 -29.71
N THR A 476 -15.73 12.22 -29.83
CA THR A 476 -16.98 12.99 -29.95
C THR A 476 -17.34 13.69 -28.66
N ILE A 477 -16.60 13.41 -27.59
CA ILE A 477 -16.62 14.19 -26.36
C ILE A 477 -15.73 15.42 -26.60
N ALA A 478 -16.35 16.55 -26.92
CA ALA A 478 -15.66 17.83 -26.92
C ALA A 478 -15.00 18.04 -25.55
N LYS A 479 -13.66 17.86 -25.47
CA LYS A 479 -12.90 18.11 -24.24
C LYS A 479 -13.18 19.53 -23.77
N GLN A 480 -13.81 19.65 -22.61
CA GLN A 480 -14.14 20.95 -22.03
C GLN A 480 -12.87 21.62 -21.47
N GLY A 481 -12.59 22.83 -21.93
CA GLY A 481 -11.41 23.59 -21.55
C GLY A 481 -10.77 24.35 -22.71
N ILE A 482 -9.74 25.11 -22.36
CA ILE A 482 -8.93 25.86 -23.32
C ILE A 482 -7.61 25.12 -23.49
N TYR A 483 -7.16 24.93 -24.72
CA TYR A 483 -5.92 24.24 -25.05
C TYR A 483 -5.07 25.09 -25.99
N SER A 484 -3.75 24.96 -25.89
CA SER A 484 -2.83 25.45 -26.93
C SER A 484 -3.01 24.67 -28.23
N LEU A 485 -2.48 25.20 -29.35
CA LEU A 485 -2.37 24.45 -30.61
C LEU A 485 -1.51 23.18 -30.50
N SER A 486 -0.67 23.08 -29.47
CA SER A 486 0.14 21.89 -29.15
C SER A 486 -0.58 20.91 -28.21
N GLY A 487 -1.85 21.14 -27.87
CA GLY A 487 -2.66 20.21 -27.06
C GLY A 487 -2.48 20.33 -25.55
N VAL A 488 -1.79 21.36 -25.05
CA VAL A 488 -1.62 21.59 -23.61
C VAL A 488 -2.85 22.28 -23.04
N ARG A 489 -3.44 21.73 -21.97
CA ARG A 489 -4.58 22.34 -21.27
C ARG A 489 -4.13 23.61 -20.54
N LEU A 490 -4.83 24.72 -20.78
CA LEU A 490 -4.61 26.02 -20.18
C LEU A 490 -5.69 26.28 -19.12
N GLN A 491 -5.30 26.82 -17.97
CA GLN A 491 -6.22 27.21 -16.91
C GLN A 491 -6.67 28.67 -17.06
N GLY A 492 -7.90 28.96 -16.63
CA GLY A 492 -8.49 30.30 -16.70
C GLY A 492 -9.41 30.52 -17.90
N GLU A 493 -9.80 31.78 -18.12
CA GLU A 493 -10.66 32.18 -19.23
C GLU A 493 -9.83 32.64 -20.44
N LEU A 494 -10.37 32.47 -21.66
CA LEU A 494 -9.73 32.90 -22.91
C LEU A 494 -9.30 34.37 -22.88
N ASN A 495 -10.01 35.20 -22.11
CA ASN A 495 -9.73 36.61 -21.98
C ASN A 495 -8.45 36.94 -21.24
N ASN A 496 -7.96 36.01 -20.40
CA ASN A 496 -6.77 36.18 -19.59
C ASN A 496 -5.51 35.63 -20.27
N LEU A 497 -5.65 35.04 -21.46
CA LEU A 497 -4.55 34.49 -22.23
C LEU A 497 -3.94 35.54 -23.17
N PRO A 498 -2.64 35.44 -23.50
CA PRO A 498 -2.00 36.26 -24.51
C PRO A 498 -2.71 36.21 -25.87
N LYS A 499 -2.41 37.17 -26.76
CA LYS A 499 -2.90 37.13 -28.14
C LYS A 499 -2.41 35.87 -28.84
N GLY A 500 -3.32 35.12 -29.45
CA GLY A 500 -3.00 33.82 -30.01
C GLY A 500 -4.20 33.02 -30.48
N VAL A 501 -3.93 31.82 -30.99
CA VAL A 501 -4.93 30.84 -31.42
C VAL A 501 -5.00 29.73 -30.38
N TYR A 502 -6.22 29.43 -29.94
CA TYR A 502 -6.51 28.43 -28.91
C TYR A 502 -7.61 27.49 -29.37
N ILE A 503 -7.69 26.30 -28.78
CA ILE A 503 -8.82 25.40 -28.91
C ILE A 503 -9.67 25.52 -27.65
N VAL A 504 -10.88 26.07 -27.77
CA VAL A 504 -11.83 26.27 -26.67
C VAL A 504 -13.00 25.33 -26.88
N ASN A 505 -13.18 24.36 -25.98
CA ASN A 505 -14.26 23.36 -26.05
C ASN A 505 -14.34 22.70 -27.45
N GLY A 506 -13.18 22.31 -27.99
CA GLY A 506 -13.06 21.68 -29.31
C GLY A 506 -13.17 22.62 -30.52
N ARG A 507 -13.28 23.94 -30.34
CA ARG A 507 -13.35 24.92 -31.44
C ARG A 507 -12.16 25.88 -31.43
N LYS A 508 -11.60 26.16 -32.62
CA LYS A 508 -10.55 27.17 -32.79
C LYS A 508 -11.10 28.56 -32.44
N ALA A 509 -10.46 29.24 -31.50
CA ALA A 509 -10.76 30.61 -31.09
C ALA A 509 -9.50 31.49 -31.23
N VAL A 510 -9.68 32.73 -31.65
CA VAL A 510 -8.59 33.71 -31.81
C VAL A 510 -8.74 34.80 -30.77
N LYS A 511 -7.75 34.92 -29.87
CA LYS A 511 -7.64 36.04 -28.93
C LYS A 511 -6.91 37.19 -29.63
N LYS A 512 -7.67 38.25 -29.94
CA LYS A 512 -7.19 39.45 -30.64
C LYS A 512 -6.45 40.42 -29.74
#